data_AF-A0A424HV38-F1
#
_entry.id   AF-A0A424HV38-F1
#
_cell.length_a   1.000
_cell.length_b   1.000
_cell.length_c   1.000
_cell.angle_alpha   90.00
_cell.angle_beta   90.00
_cell.angle_gamma   90.00
#
_symmetry.space_group_name_H-M   'P 1'
#
loop_
_entity.id
_entity.type
_entity.pdbx_description
1 polymer ?
#
loop_
_entity_poly.entity_id
_entity_poly.type
_entity_poly.pdbx_seq_one_letter_code
_entity_poly.pdbx_strand_id
1 'polypeptide(L)'
;MSDFSFLRTGFGDSGVNHNEQATEEMLKFVLAALRIFAKDGMITAARYTLGQDRKEVTGIDVKKGLMYQARKFFDQADEQLQSRIQREITRMDNEPTDDESEREGGEEEGEEGEEGEEGEEGEEGEEGEEGEEEEEEEEERVEDMPLEQCQRLVVHVDMICNSWSNWEPVDPVHCLIKRAIDNTPVEA
;
A
#
# COMPACT_ATOMS: atom_id res chain seq x y z
N MET A 1 -20.83 15.42 5.92
CA MET A 1 -19.75 15.58 6.90
C MET A 1 -19.50 14.20 7.47
N SER A 2 -18.41 13.57 7.06
CA SER A 2 -18.06 12.22 7.51
C SER A 2 -17.43 12.31 8.91
N ASP A 3 -17.89 11.47 9.83
CA ASP A 3 -17.48 11.45 11.22
C ASP A 3 -16.25 10.54 11.39
N PHE A 4 -15.14 11.11 11.86
CA PHE A 4 -13.89 10.40 12.16
C PHE A 4 -13.74 10.14 13.66
N SER A 5 -14.86 9.96 14.37
CA SER A 5 -14.89 9.71 15.81
C SER A 5 -14.06 8.49 16.27
N PHE A 6 -13.77 7.54 15.37
CA PHE A 6 -12.90 6.40 15.63
C PHE A 6 -11.40 6.75 15.73
N LEU A 7 -10.94 7.85 15.12
CA LEU A 7 -9.55 8.32 15.25
C LEU A 7 -9.27 9.00 16.61
N ARG A 8 -10.29 9.10 17.48
CA ARG A 8 -10.27 9.92 18.69
C ARG A 8 -10.24 9.13 20.00
N THR A 9 -10.11 7.81 19.98
CA THR A 9 -10.04 7.00 21.22
C THR A 9 -8.65 7.10 21.85
N GLY A 10 -8.41 8.21 22.53
CA GLY A 10 -7.29 8.36 23.46
C GLY A 10 -7.49 7.48 24.69
N PHE A 11 -6.47 6.68 25.00
CA PHE A 11 -5.90 6.43 26.33
C PHE A 11 -6.88 6.59 27.51
N GLY A 12 -7.49 5.48 27.94
CA GLY A 12 -8.33 5.45 29.14
C GLY A 12 -8.75 4.03 29.53
N ASP A 13 -7.83 3.32 30.19
CA ASP A 13 -8.05 2.33 31.25
C ASP A 13 -9.30 1.43 31.17
N SER A 14 -9.15 0.20 30.63
CA SER A 14 -9.72 -1.07 31.13
C SER A 14 -9.56 -2.22 30.12
N GLY A 15 -8.71 -3.22 30.43
CA GLY A 15 -8.76 -4.56 29.81
C GLY A 15 -7.60 -4.92 28.89
N VAL A 16 -6.59 -5.59 29.45
CA VAL A 16 -5.25 -5.80 28.88
C VAL A 16 -5.19 -6.71 27.64
N ASN A 17 -6.26 -7.41 27.24
CA ASN A 17 -6.18 -8.37 26.10
C ASN A 17 -7.09 -8.06 24.90
N HIS A 18 -7.97 -7.07 24.96
CA HIS A 18 -8.79 -6.66 23.79
C HIS A 18 -8.20 -5.48 23.02
N ASN A 19 -7.16 -4.85 23.57
CA ASN A 19 -6.59 -3.64 22.98
C ASN A 19 -5.54 -3.95 21.91
N GLU A 20 -4.79 -5.04 22.04
CA GLU A 20 -3.70 -5.37 21.10
C GLU A 20 -4.24 -5.79 19.74
N GLN A 21 -5.21 -6.72 19.69
CA GLN A 21 -5.84 -7.15 18.44
C GLN A 21 -6.57 -6.00 17.73
N ALA A 22 -7.30 -5.17 18.46
CA ALA A 22 -7.96 -3.99 17.90
C ALA A 22 -6.95 -2.95 17.38
N THR A 23 -5.77 -2.85 18.01
CA THR A 23 -4.68 -1.98 17.54
C THR A 23 -4.03 -2.54 16.28
N GLU A 24 -3.84 -3.86 16.20
CA GLU A 24 -3.28 -4.53 15.03
C GLU A 24 -4.19 -4.39 13.81
N GLU A 25 -5.49 -4.67 13.95
CA GLU A 25 -6.48 -4.48 12.88
C GLU A 25 -6.52 -3.03 12.39
N MET A 26 -6.44 -2.06 13.31
CA MET A 26 -6.37 -0.64 12.96
C MET A 26 -5.09 -0.31 12.18
N LEU A 27 -3.94 -0.85 12.58
CA LEU A 27 -2.67 -0.66 11.89
C LEU A 27 -2.70 -1.28 10.48
N LYS A 28 -3.24 -2.49 10.34
CA LYS A 28 -3.43 -3.15 9.03
C LYS A 28 -4.31 -2.29 8.12
N PHE A 29 -5.42 -1.77 8.63
CA PHE A 29 -6.30 -0.88 7.88
C PHE A 29 -5.57 0.39 7.42
N VAL A 30 -4.85 1.06 8.32
CA VAL A 30 -4.09 2.28 7.99
C VAL A 30 -3.00 1.98 6.96
N LEU A 31 -2.28 0.87 7.10
CA LEU A 31 -1.23 0.46 6.18
C LEU A 31 -1.80 0.15 4.79
N ALA A 32 -2.90 -0.60 4.71
CA ALA A 32 -3.61 -0.88 3.47
C ALA A 32 -4.08 0.42 2.79
N ALA A 33 -4.70 1.33 3.53
CA ALA A 33 -5.13 2.62 3.00
C ALA A 33 -3.94 3.44 2.46
N LEU A 34 -2.79 3.43 3.15
CA LEU A 34 -1.57 4.10 2.70
C LEU A 34 -0.95 3.44 1.45
N ARG A 35 -0.94 2.11 1.36
CA ARG A 35 -0.48 1.37 0.17
C ARG A 35 -1.31 1.76 -1.05
N ILE A 36 -2.64 1.78 -0.92
CA ILE A 36 -3.57 2.17 -1.99
C ILE A 36 -3.36 3.65 -2.36
N PHE A 37 -3.26 4.54 -1.38
CA PHE A 37 -3.00 5.96 -1.61
C PHE A 37 -1.69 6.19 -2.39
N ALA A 38 -0.62 5.48 -2.01
CA ALA A 38 0.67 5.58 -2.69
C ALA A 38 0.58 5.03 -4.12
N LYS A 39 -0.06 3.87 -4.32
CA LYS A 39 -0.30 3.26 -5.63
C LYS A 39 -1.07 4.20 -6.55
N ASP A 40 -2.17 4.77 -6.07
CA ASP A 40 -2.99 5.72 -6.83
C ASP A 40 -2.19 6.99 -7.16
N GLY A 41 -1.32 7.44 -6.24
CA GLY A 41 -0.40 8.56 -6.47
C GLY A 41 0.56 8.28 -7.63
N MET A 42 1.15 7.08 -7.68
CA MET A 42 2.04 6.64 -8.74
C MET A 42 1.32 6.49 -10.09
N ILE A 43 0.14 5.86 -10.10
CA ILE A 43 -0.69 5.75 -11.31
C ILE A 43 -1.06 7.14 -11.84
N THR A 44 -1.42 8.06 -10.94
CA THR A 44 -1.73 9.45 -11.31
C THR A 44 -0.52 10.15 -11.91
N ALA A 45 0.67 9.97 -11.33
CA ALA A 45 1.91 10.55 -11.84
C ALA A 45 2.26 10.02 -13.25
N ALA A 46 2.08 8.72 -13.47
CA ALA A 46 2.31 8.11 -14.77
C ALA A 46 1.31 8.62 -15.83
N ARG A 47 0.02 8.65 -15.51
CA ARG A 47 -1.04 9.20 -16.38
C ARG A 47 -0.83 10.69 -16.66
N TYR A 48 -0.41 11.46 -15.66
CA TYR A 48 -0.05 12.88 -15.82
C TYR A 48 1.10 13.06 -16.82
N THR A 49 2.13 12.23 -16.70
CA THR A 49 3.31 12.25 -17.57
C THR A 49 2.93 11.93 -19.02
N LEU A 50 2.12 10.89 -19.23
CA LEU A 50 1.57 10.54 -20.55
C LEU A 50 0.71 11.67 -21.13
N GLY A 51 -0.14 12.30 -20.32
CA GLY A 51 -0.95 13.45 -20.75
C GLY A 51 -0.14 14.68 -21.14
N GLN A 52 1.12 14.78 -20.67
CA GLN A 52 2.09 15.82 -21.05
C GLN A 52 2.99 15.39 -22.23
N ASP A 53 2.68 14.28 -22.90
CA ASP A 53 3.48 13.70 -24.00
C ASP A 53 4.92 13.34 -23.59
N ARG A 54 5.11 13.03 -22.29
CA ARG A 54 6.38 12.50 -21.76
C ARG A 54 6.26 11.01 -21.50
N LYS A 55 7.41 10.33 -21.51
CA LYS A 55 7.50 8.87 -21.30
C LYS A 55 8.19 8.48 -19.99
N GLU A 56 8.79 9.45 -19.31
CA GLU A 56 9.55 9.22 -18.09
C GLU A 56 8.91 9.98 -16.93
N VAL A 57 8.60 9.24 -15.87
CA VAL A 57 8.04 9.78 -14.62
C VAL A 57 9.20 10.30 -13.78
N THR A 58 9.12 11.58 -13.38
CA THR A 58 10.11 12.22 -12.50
C THR A 58 9.60 12.32 -11.07
N GLY A 59 10.47 12.68 -10.12
CA GLY A 59 10.06 12.95 -8.75
C GLY A 59 9.01 14.08 -8.65
N ILE A 60 9.08 15.08 -9.54
CA ILE A 60 8.07 16.16 -9.62
C ILE A 60 6.70 15.57 -9.97
N ASP A 61 6.65 14.62 -10.90
CA ASP A 61 5.39 13.98 -11.31
C ASP A 61 4.77 13.17 -10.19
N VAL A 62 5.60 12.40 -9.47
CA VAL A 62 5.17 11.66 -8.28
C VAL A 62 4.61 12.61 -7.23
N LYS A 63 5.32 13.72 -6.96
CA LYS A 63 4.85 14.74 -6.01
C LYS A 63 3.50 15.33 -6.44
N LYS A 64 3.32 15.65 -7.73
CA LYS A 64 2.04 16.13 -8.27
C LYS A 64 0.93 15.08 -8.15
N GLY A 65 1.23 13.82 -8.44
CA GLY A 65 0.29 12.70 -8.29
C GLY A 65 -0.19 12.54 -6.85
N LEU A 66 0.73 12.59 -5.89
CA LEU A 66 0.40 12.54 -4.45
C LEU A 66 -0.40 13.77 -4.00
N MET A 67 -0.08 14.97 -4.48
CA MET A 67 -0.87 16.19 -4.20
C MET A 67 -2.30 16.04 -4.70
N TYR A 68 -2.48 15.50 -5.90
CA TYR A 68 -3.80 15.25 -6.48
C TYR A 68 -4.59 14.25 -5.63
N GLN A 69 -3.98 13.11 -5.29
CA GLN A 69 -4.63 12.08 -4.48
C GLN A 69 -4.94 12.57 -3.06
N ALA A 70 -4.08 13.37 -2.44
CA ALA A 70 -4.33 13.92 -1.11
C ALA A 70 -5.63 14.73 -1.02
N ARG A 71 -6.11 15.29 -2.14
CA ARG A 71 -7.39 15.99 -2.23
C ARG A 71 -8.56 15.13 -2.69
N LYS A 72 -8.33 13.96 -3.28
CA LYS A 72 -9.38 13.16 -3.93
C LYS A 72 -9.65 11.84 -3.25
N PHE A 73 -8.60 11.23 -2.71
CA PHE A 73 -8.64 9.91 -2.12
C PHE A 73 -9.70 9.80 -1.01
N PHE A 74 -9.73 10.75 -0.07
CA PHE A 74 -10.69 10.72 1.04
C PHE A 74 -12.03 11.39 0.72
N ASP A 75 -12.12 12.16 -0.37
CA ASP A 75 -13.41 12.64 -0.90
C ASP A 75 -14.22 11.46 -1.46
N GLN A 76 -13.55 10.37 -1.83
CA GLN A 76 -14.11 9.10 -2.30
C GLN A 76 -14.20 8.07 -1.17
N ALA A 77 -14.44 8.50 0.08
CA ALA A 77 -14.71 7.59 1.19
C ALA A 77 -16.10 6.92 1.06
N ASP A 78 -16.28 6.21 -0.03
CA ASP A 78 -17.45 5.43 -0.40
C ASP A 78 -17.16 3.93 -0.23
N GLU A 79 -18.17 3.11 -0.56
CA GLU A 79 -18.06 1.65 -0.48
C GLU A 79 -16.93 1.11 -1.35
N GLN A 80 -16.57 1.79 -2.46
CA GLN A 80 -15.50 1.32 -3.33
C GLN A 80 -14.14 1.41 -2.64
N LEU A 81 -13.85 2.52 -1.95
CA LEU A 81 -12.60 2.64 -1.21
C LEU A 81 -12.51 1.59 -0.08
N GLN A 82 -13.62 1.34 0.62
CA GLN A 82 -13.66 0.30 1.67
C GLN A 82 -13.39 -1.10 1.10
N SER A 83 -14.01 -1.46 -0.05
CA SER A 83 -13.75 -2.73 -0.72
C SER A 83 -12.29 -2.85 -1.17
N ARG A 84 -11.69 -1.78 -1.69
CA ARG A 84 -10.26 -1.76 -2.07
C ARG A 84 -9.36 -1.97 -0.86
N ILE A 85 -9.65 -1.32 0.27
CA ILE A 85 -8.90 -1.50 1.53
C ILE A 85 -9.02 -2.94 2.02
N GLN A 86 -10.23 -3.50 2.06
CA GLN A 86 -10.43 -4.87 2.52
C GLN A 86 -9.66 -5.88 1.66
N ARG A 87 -9.66 -5.69 0.34
CA ARG A 87 -8.89 -6.51 -0.59
C ARG A 87 -7.39 -6.41 -0.33
N GLU A 88 -6.89 -5.19 -0.12
CA GLU A 88 -5.46 -4.98 0.18
C GLU A 88 -5.07 -5.60 1.53
N ILE A 89 -5.95 -5.59 2.53
CA ILE A 89 -5.71 -6.31 3.80
C ILE A 89 -5.61 -7.82 3.55
N THR A 90 -6.54 -8.41 2.79
CA THR A 90 -6.48 -9.84 2.45
C THR A 90 -5.18 -10.18 1.71
N ARG A 91 -4.75 -9.33 0.78
CA ARG A 91 -3.46 -9.50 0.09
C ARG A 91 -2.29 -9.46 1.06
N MET A 92 -2.30 -8.54 2.03
CA MET A 92 -1.25 -8.42 3.05
C MET A 92 -1.17 -9.63 3.98
N ASP A 93 -2.31 -10.24 4.30
CA ASP A 93 -2.35 -11.44 5.16
C ASP A 93 -1.86 -12.69 4.42
N ASN A 94 -1.96 -12.71 3.08
CA ASN A 94 -1.50 -13.81 2.22
C ASN A 94 -0.07 -13.60 1.67
N GLU A 95 0.51 -12.41 1.83
CA GLU A 95 1.88 -12.12 1.38
C GLU A 95 2.84 -12.90 2.29
N PRO A 96 3.68 -13.82 1.75
CA PRO A 96 4.62 -14.57 2.58
C PRO A 96 5.55 -13.59 3.27
N THR A 97 5.45 -13.50 4.59
CA THR A 97 6.41 -12.74 5.39
C THR A 97 7.74 -13.48 5.27
N ASP A 98 8.69 -12.86 4.59
CA ASP A 98 10.07 -13.33 4.40
C ASP A 98 10.83 -13.26 5.75
N ASP A 99 10.30 -13.94 6.76
CA ASP A 99 10.92 -14.19 8.06
C ASP A 99 11.86 -15.40 7.90
N GLU A 100 12.80 -15.27 6.96
CA GLU A 100 14.09 -15.94 7.06
C GLU A 100 14.82 -15.27 8.23
N SER A 101 14.42 -15.63 9.45
CA SER A 101 15.22 -15.39 10.63
C SER A 101 16.59 -16.01 10.34
N GLU A 102 17.58 -15.18 10.04
CA GLU A 102 18.98 -15.54 9.92
C GLU A 102 19.37 -16.32 11.18
N ARG A 103 19.31 -17.64 11.07
CA ARG A 103 19.69 -18.58 12.10
C ARG A 103 21.17 -18.36 12.33
N GLU A 104 21.46 -17.91 13.54
CA GLU A 104 22.77 -17.58 14.09
C GLU A 104 23.94 -18.32 13.42
N GLY A 105 24.96 -17.55 13.06
CA GLY A 105 26.27 -18.07 12.71
C GLY A 105 26.79 -19.01 13.80
N GLY A 106 26.74 -20.30 13.51
CA GLY A 106 27.45 -21.35 14.21
C GLY A 106 28.73 -21.65 13.43
N GLU A 107 29.85 -21.27 14.01
CA GLU A 107 31.20 -21.45 13.49
C GLU A 107 31.54 -22.93 13.22
N GLU A 108 32.44 -23.12 12.26
CA GLU A 108 33.07 -24.36 11.83
C GLU A 108 33.62 -25.21 12.98
N GLU A 109 33.48 -26.53 12.88
CA GLU A 109 34.58 -27.51 12.72
C GLU A 109 34.09 -28.93 13.06
N GLY A 110 34.53 -29.93 12.28
CA GLY A 110 34.59 -31.30 12.78
C GLY A 110 34.18 -32.43 11.83
N GLU A 111 35.15 -32.83 11.01
CA GLU A 111 35.54 -34.22 10.72
C GLU A 111 34.61 -35.24 10.03
N GLU A 112 35.26 -35.94 9.09
CA GLU A 112 34.85 -37.06 8.26
C GLU A 112 34.43 -38.30 9.05
N GLY A 113 33.55 -39.14 8.47
CA GLY A 113 33.40 -40.52 8.94
C GLY A 113 32.16 -41.28 8.48
N GLU A 114 32.33 -42.00 7.37
CA GLU A 114 31.85 -43.36 7.08
C GLU A 114 30.36 -43.75 7.04
N GLU A 115 30.15 -44.74 6.17
CA GLU A 115 28.94 -45.32 5.61
C GLU A 115 28.04 -46.04 6.63
N GLY A 116 26.73 -46.10 6.31
CA GLY A 116 25.77 -46.91 7.06
C GLY A 116 24.41 -47.00 6.37
N GLU A 117 24.11 -48.20 5.91
CA GLU A 117 22.95 -48.70 5.17
C GLU A 117 21.57 -48.58 5.85
N GLU A 118 20.56 -48.55 4.96
CA GLU A 118 19.22 -49.16 5.03
C GLU A 118 18.10 -48.58 5.91
N GLY A 119 17.03 -48.19 5.22
CA GLY A 119 15.66 -48.65 5.50
C GLY A 119 14.76 -47.72 6.32
N GLU A 120 13.74 -47.13 5.71
CA GLU A 120 12.34 -47.56 5.88
C GLU A 120 11.38 -46.64 5.11
N GLU A 121 10.39 -47.29 4.51
CA GLU A 121 9.30 -46.70 3.73
C GLU A 121 8.37 -45.86 4.62
N GLY A 122 7.96 -44.70 4.14
CA GLY A 122 7.04 -43.82 4.84
C GLY A 122 6.29 -42.88 3.91
N GLU A 123 5.04 -43.27 3.63
CA GLU A 123 3.89 -42.41 3.33
C GLU A 123 3.82 -41.75 1.95
N GLU A 124 3.15 -42.48 1.05
CA GLU A 124 2.32 -41.90 0.00
C GLU A 124 1.17 -41.07 0.61
N GLY A 125 0.79 -39.99 -0.09
CA GLY A 125 -0.61 -39.61 -0.18
C GLY A 125 -0.91 -38.13 0.05
N GLU A 126 -0.61 -37.32 -0.97
CA GLU A 126 -1.39 -36.16 -1.43
C GLU A 126 -2.46 -35.64 -0.45
N GLU A 127 -2.12 -34.62 0.34
CA GLU A 127 -3.13 -33.66 0.79
C GLU A 127 -3.24 -32.56 -0.27
N GLY A 128 -4.43 -32.49 -0.85
CA GLY A 128 -4.77 -31.61 -1.95
C GLY A 128 -4.46 -30.17 -1.62
N GLU A 129 -3.55 -29.62 -2.41
CA GLU A 129 -3.38 -28.20 -2.62
C GLU A 129 -4.69 -27.70 -3.27
N GLU A 130 -5.67 -27.33 -2.43
CA GLU A 130 -6.78 -26.50 -2.85
C GLU A 130 -6.19 -25.14 -3.25
N GLY A 131 -5.70 -25.09 -4.49
CA GLY A 131 -5.39 -23.85 -5.17
C GLY A 131 -6.69 -23.07 -5.25
N GLU A 132 -6.90 -22.18 -4.28
CA GLU A 132 -7.80 -21.06 -4.42
C GLU A 132 -7.37 -20.36 -5.70
N GLU A 133 -8.20 -20.50 -6.74
CA GLU A 133 -8.07 -19.78 -7.99
C GLU A 133 -8.11 -18.30 -7.63
N GLU A 134 -6.93 -17.69 -7.43
CA GLU A 134 -6.77 -16.26 -7.39
C GLU A 134 -7.31 -15.75 -8.71
N GLU A 135 -8.56 -15.26 -8.70
CA GLU A 135 -9.06 -14.38 -9.72
C GLU A 135 -8.16 -13.14 -9.69
N GLU A 136 -7.05 -13.20 -10.44
CA GLU A 136 -6.23 -12.05 -10.82
C GLU A 136 -7.14 -11.08 -11.60
N GLU A 137 -7.94 -10.29 -10.89
CA GLU A 137 -8.66 -9.16 -11.50
C GLU A 137 -7.60 -8.22 -12.08
N GLU A 138 -7.60 -8.09 -13.42
CA GLU A 138 -6.71 -7.22 -14.19
C GLU A 138 -6.54 -5.87 -13.49
N GLU A 139 -5.38 -5.66 -12.87
CA GLU A 139 -4.98 -4.32 -12.45
C GLU A 139 -4.97 -3.44 -13.70
N GLU A 140 -5.89 -2.48 -13.79
CA GLU A 140 -6.01 -1.55 -14.92
C GLU A 140 -4.62 -0.99 -15.25
N ARG A 141 -4.05 -1.39 -16.39
CA ARG A 141 -2.70 -0.96 -16.74
C ARG A 141 -2.78 0.53 -16.99
N VAL A 142 -1.72 1.25 -16.61
CA VAL A 142 -1.62 2.69 -16.84
C VAL A 142 -1.86 3.04 -18.32
N GLU A 143 -1.48 2.14 -19.22
CA GLU A 143 -1.60 2.25 -20.68
C GLU A 143 -3.03 2.06 -21.22
N ASP A 144 -3.96 1.53 -20.43
CA ASP A 144 -5.33 1.25 -20.87
C ASP A 144 -6.20 2.52 -20.93
N MET A 145 -5.73 3.62 -20.33
CA MET A 145 -6.42 4.91 -20.36
C MET A 145 -6.15 5.65 -21.69
N PRO A 146 -7.20 6.04 -22.44
CA PRO A 146 -7.05 6.84 -23.66
C PRO A 146 -6.30 8.15 -23.41
N LEU A 147 -5.46 8.57 -24.37
CA LEU A 147 -4.62 9.76 -24.25
C LEU A 147 -5.44 11.02 -23.93
N GLU A 148 -6.64 11.15 -24.50
CA GLU A 148 -7.54 12.29 -24.24
C GLU A 148 -7.96 12.36 -22.76
N GLN A 149 -8.08 11.22 -22.07
CA GLN A 149 -8.39 11.19 -20.64
C GLN A 149 -7.17 11.60 -19.81
N CYS A 150 -5.98 11.14 -20.18
CA CYS A 150 -4.72 11.59 -19.57
C CYS A 150 -4.53 13.12 -19.70
N GLN A 151 -4.83 13.69 -20.87
CA GLN A 151 -4.78 15.15 -21.08
C GLN A 151 -5.81 15.91 -20.23
N ARG A 152 -7.00 15.35 -20.01
CA ARG A 152 -7.98 15.93 -19.09
C ARG A 152 -7.50 15.87 -17.64
N LEU A 153 -6.90 14.76 -17.23
CA LEU A 153 -6.32 14.60 -15.89
C LEU A 153 -5.27 15.67 -15.61
N VAL A 154 -4.40 15.96 -16.59
CA VAL A 154 -3.38 17.02 -16.50
C VAL A 154 -3.97 18.34 -16.01
N VAL A 155 -5.08 18.79 -16.58
CA VAL A 155 -5.74 20.05 -16.20
C VAL A 155 -6.15 20.04 -14.73
N HIS A 156 -6.68 18.92 -14.25
CA HIS A 156 -7.10 18.79 -12.85
C HIS A 156 -5.91 18.72 -11.89
N VAL A 157 -4.87 17.97 -12.24
CA VAL A 157 -3.63 17.89 -11.46
C VAL A 157 -2.98 19.27 -11.33
N ASP A 158 -2.81 19.99 -12.43
CA ASP A 158 -2.21 21.32 -12.43
C ASP A 158 -3.06 22.32 -11.61
N MET A 159 -4.39 22.22 -11.68
CA MET A 159 -5.28 23.05 -10.83
C MET A 159 -5.05 22.81 -9.33
N ILE A 160 -4.89 21.55 -8.91
CA ILE A 160 -4.61 21.22 -7.51
C ILE A 160 -3.21 21.71 -7.12
N CYS A 161 -2.20 21.46 -7.96
CA CYS A 161 -0.82 21.89 -7.72
C CYS A 161 -0.72 23.41 -7.58
N ASN A 162 -1.36 24.17 -8.46
CA ASN A 162 -1.37 25.63 -8.44
C ASN A 162 -2.06 26.22 -7.22
N SER A 163 -2.95 25.47 -6.57
CA SER A 163 -3.65 25.88 -5.35
C SER A 163 -3.12 25.18 -4.09
N TRP A 164 -2.04 24.39 -4.20
CA TRP A 164 -1.53 23.55 -3.12
C TRP A 164 -1.03 24.36 -1.92
N SER A 165 -0.28 25.43 -2.17
CA SER A 165 0.24 26.32 -1.12
C SER A 165 -0.86 27.01 -0.32
N ASN A 166 -2.04 27.20 -0.92
CA ASN A 166 -3.20 27.84 -0.30
C ASN A 166 -4.14 26.85 0.40
N TRP A 167 -3.84 25.54 0.32
CA TRP A 167 -4.67 24.52 0.95
C TRP A 167 -4.28 24.35 2.41
N GLU A 168 -5.20 24.68 3.30
CA GLU A 168 -5.02 24.53 4.76
C GLU A 168 -6.00 23.47 5.27
N PRO A 169 -5.64 22.18 5.23
CA PRO A 169 -6.50 21.13 5.77
C PRO A 169 -6.68 21.33 7.28
N VAL A 170 -7.90 21.08 7.76
CA VAL A 170 -8.22 21.10 9.19
C VAL A 170 -8.15 19.69 9.79
N ASP A 171 -8.41 18.68 8.96
CA ASP A 171 -8.36 17.29 9.37
C ASP A 171 -6.90 16.86 9.69
N PRO A 172 -6.66 16.17 10.83
CA PRO A 172 -5.32 15.75 11.23
C PRO A 172 -4.61 14.82 10.22
N VAL A 173 -5.34 13.93 9.55
CA VAL A 173 -4.77 13.01 8.56
C VAL A 173 -4.35 13.80 7.32
N HIS A 174 -5.21 14.70 6.83
CA HIS A 174 -4.84 15.59 5.73
C HIS A 174 -3.66 16.52 6.09
N CYS A 175 -3.59 17.02 7.33
CA CYS A 175 -2.43 17.78 7.82
C CYS A 175 -1.14 16.96 7.73
N LEU A 176 -1.18 15.70 8.20
CA LEU A 176 -0.05 14.78 8.17
C LEU A 176 0.43 14.53 6.73
N ILE A 177 -0.51 14.19 5.84
CA ILE A 177 -0.23 13.89 4.43
C ILE A 177 0.34 15.11 3.73
N LYS A 178 -0.28 16.29 3.90
CA LYS A 178 0.22 17.54 3.32
C LYS A 178 1.66 17.80 3.75
N ARG A 179 1.93 17.70 5.05
CA ARG A 179 3.28 17.91 5.61
C ARG A 179 4.29 16.91 5.05
N ALA A 180 3.92 15.65 4.88
CA ALA A 180 4.79 14.63 4.29
C ALA A 180 5.15 14.96 2.83
N ILE A 181 4.15 15.34 2.03
CA ILE A 181 4.34 15.71 0.62
C ILE A 181 5.19 16.99 0.49
N ASP A 182 4.92 18.00 1.32
CA ASP A 182 5.68 19.25 1.30
C ASP A 182 7.17 19.01 1.54
N ASN A 183 7.50 18.15 2.50
CA ASN A 183 8.85 17.79 2.87
C ASN A 183 9.52 16.77 1.93
N THR A 184 8.81 16.26 0.92
CA THR A 184 9.40 15.35 -0.06
C THR A 184 10.38 16.14 -0.94
N PRO A 185 11.69 15.82 -0.89
CA PRO A 185 12.68 16.46 -1.75
C PRO A 185 12.45 16.01 -3.18
N VAL A 186 12.49 16.96 -4.10
CA VAL A 186 12.44 16.70 -5.54
C VAL A 186 13.60 17.43 -6.16
N GLU A 187 14.50 16.68 -6.78
CA GLU A 187 15.58 17.25 -7.58
C GLU A 187 14.96 17.88 -8.84
N ALA A 188 15.43 19.10 -9.14
CA ALA A 188 14.93 19.93 -10.24
C ALA A 188 15.72 19.69 -11.53
#